data_AF-A0A2T0X2C8-F1
#
_entry.id   AF-A0A2T0X2C8-F1
#
_cell.length_a   1.000
_cell.length_b   1.000
_cell.length_c   1.000
_cell.angle_alpha   90.00
_cell.angle_beta   90.00
_cell.angle_gamma   90.00
#
_symmetry.space_group_name_H-M   'P 1'
#
loop_
_entity.id
_entity.type
_entity.pdbx_description
1 polymer ?
#
loop_
_entity_poly.entity_id
_entity_poly.type
_entity_poly.pdbx_seq_one_letter_code
_entity_poly.pdbx_strand_id
1 'polypeptide(L)'
;MEELTAVLIGLLTACAVYLMLARNVLRFIFGLVLISNAANLVIFLGGRLTAGAPPLIESGQTAPPPGVANALPQALVLTAIVIGFGLFAFALILMFRAHATLGTLDSEEMRLAEPRPDLRAVDEADAMPADAEDPMPATDEAATDEASGAAR
;
A
#
# COMPACT_ATOMS: atom_id res chain seq x y z
N MET A 1 29.35 -2.35 21.70
CA MET A 1 28.01 -1.75 21.54
C MET A 1 27.68 -1.50 20.08
N GLU A 2 28.59 -0.92 19.30
CA GLU A 2 28.37 -0.61 17.87
C GLU A 2 28.02 -1.85 17.03
N GLU A 3 28.71 -2.98 17.24
CA GLU A 3 28.41 -4.24 16.53
C GLU A 3 26.99 -4.76 16.79
N LEU A 4 26.53 -4.72 18.05
CA LEU A 4 25.17 -5.11 18.41
C LEU A 4 24.13 -4.20 17.75
N THR A 5 24.37 -2.89 17.75
CA THR A 5 23.51 -1.91 17.09
C THR A 5 23.47 -2.14 15.57
N ALA A 6 24.59 -2.49 14.94
CA ALA A 6 24.65 -2.80 13.51
C ALA A 6 23.81 -4.02 13.15
N VAL A 7 23.89 -5.10 13.95
CA VAL A 7 23.04 -6.30 13.77
C VAL A 7 21.56 -5.95 13.94
N LEU A 8 21.22 -5.15 14.95
CA LEU A 8 19.84 -4.69 15.18
C LEU A 8 19.30 -3.86 14.00
N ILE A 9 20.10 -2.92 13.47
CA ILE A 9 19.73 -2.13 12.29
C ILE A 9 19.47 -3.05 11.09
N GLY A 10 20.34 -4.04 10.87
CA GLY A 10 20.18 -5.04 9.81
C GLY A 10 18.86 -5.82 9.95
N LEU A 11 18.55 -6.27 11.16
CA LEU A 11 17.31 -7.00 11.45
C LEU A 11 16.06 -6.13 11.24
N LEU A 12 16.09 -4.88 11.73
CA LEU A 12 14.99 -3.92 11.54
C LEU A 12 14.77 -3.61 10.07
N THR A 13 15.86 -3.45 9.31
CA THR A 13 15.81 -3.20 7.86
C THR A 13 15.24 -4.41 7.12
N ALA A 14 15.68 -5.62 7.46
CA ALA A 14 15.16 -6.85 6.85
C ALA A 14 13.66 -7.04 7.13
N CYS A 15 13.23 -6.79 8.38
CA CYS A 15 11.82 -6.84 8.76
C CYS A 15 10.99 -5.76 8.05
N ALA A 16 11.52 -4.54 7.95
CA ALA A 16 10.88 -3.44 7.23
C ALA A 16 10.64 -3.80 5.76
N VAL A 17 11.67 -4.26 5.08
CA VAL A 17 11.59 -4.70 3.67
C VAL A 17 10.59 -5.84 3.54
N TYR A 18 10.67 -6.86 4.40
CA TYR A 18 9.71 -7.97 4.39
C TYR A 18 8.25 -7.50 4.50
N LEU A 19 7.96 -6.55 5.40
CA LEU A 19 6.62 -5.97 5.55
C LEU A 19 6.21 -5.12 4.34
N MET A 20 7.15 -4.41 3.71
CA MET A 20 6.89 -3.63 2.50
C MET A 20 6.60 -4.50 1.26
N LEU A 21 7.04 -5.76 1.26
CA LEU A 21 6.66 -6.71 0.19
C LEU A 21 5.30 -7.37 0.43
N ALA A 22 4.62 -7.09 1.55
CA ALA A 22 3.30 -7.65 1.80
C ALA A 22 2.24 -7.01 0.91
N ARG A 23 1.27 -7.81 0.45
CA ARG A 23 0.12 -7.32 -0.34
C ARG A 23 -0.80 -6.38 0.45
N ASN A 24 -0.79 -6.50 1.77
CA ASN A 24 -1.64 -5.67 2.62
C ASN A 24 -1.00 -4.29 2.85
N VAL A 25 -1.69 -3.23 2.44
CA VAL A 25 -1.22 -1.83 2.54
C VAL A 25 -0.93 -1.41 3.99
N LEU A 26 -1.66 -1.93 4.97
CA LEU A 26 -1.38 -1.64 6.38
C LEU A 26 -0.03 -2.21 6.83
N ARG A 27 0.32 -3.42 6.36
CA ARG A 27 1.64 -4.02 6.62
C ARG A 27 2.74 -3.20 5.96
N PHE A 28 2.51 -2.70 4.75
CA PHE A 28 3.43 -1.80 4.06
C PHE A 28 3.71 -0.52 4.89
N ILE A 29 2.67 0.09 5.46
CA ILE A 29 2.82 1.28 6.32
C ILE A 29 3.64 0.96 7.59
N PHE A 30 3.43 -0.20 8.22
CA PHE A 30 4.30 -0.62 9.33
C PHE A 30 5.75 -0.82 8.90
N GLY A 31 5.98 -1.33 7.69
CA GLY A 31 7.31 -1.41 7.09
C GLY A 31 7.97 -0.03 6.93
N LEU A 32 7.21 0.98 6.49
CA LEU A 32 7.63 2.38 6.41
C LEU A 32 8.06 2.96 7.77
N VAL A 33 7.32 2.64 8.84
CA VAL A 33 7.69 3.05 10.20
C VAL A 33 8.98 2.36 10.64
N LEU A 34 9.11 1.05 10.41
CA LEU A 34 10.30 0.30 10.78
C LEU A 34 11.56 0.79 10.06
N ILE A 35 11.48 1.05 8.74
CA ILE A 35 12.64 1.55 7.98
C ILE A 35 13.04 2.96 8.43
N SER A 36 12.07 3.82 8.79
CA SER A 36 12.36 5.15 9.35
C SER A 36 13.11 5.05 10.68
N ASN A 37 12.71 4.12 11.56
CA ASN A 37 13.42 3.87 12.80
C ASN A 37 14.83 3.32 12.56
N ALA A 38 15.00 2.39 11.60
CA ALA A 38 16.32 1.90 11.22
C ALA A 38 17.22 3.02 10.68
N ALA A 39 16.70 3.92 9.84
CA ALA A 39 17.42 5.07 9.34
C ALA A 39 17.84 6.04 10.46
N ASN A 40 16.97 6.29 11.44
CA ASN A 40 17.31 7.10 12.62
C ASN A 40 18.48 6.48 13.41
N LEU A 41 18.49 5.15 13.58
CA LEU A 41 19.58 4.44 14.24
C LEU A 41 20.90 4.50 13.44
N VAL A 42 20.84 4.44 12.10
CA VAL A 42 22.02 4.60 11.23
C VAL A 42 22.64 5.99 11.40
N ILE A 43 21.81 7.05 11.38
CA ILE A 43 22.28 8.43 11.60
C ILE A 43 22.91 8.54 12.99
N PHE A 44 22.26 7.98 14.01
CA PHE A 44 22.76 7.99 15.38
C PHE A 44 24.11 7.29 15.52
N LEU A 45 24.29 6.14 14.85
CA LEU A 45 25.55 5.39 14.85
C LEU A 45 26.71 6.18 14.22
N GLY A 46 26.43 7.00 13.20
CA GLY A 46 27.41 7.93 12.61
C GLY A 46 27.96 8.96 13.59
N GLY A 47 27.29 9.16 14.73
CA GLY A 47 27.73 10.03 15.83
C GLY A 47 28.74 9.45 16.80
N ARG A 48 29.03 8.15 16.69
CA ARG A 48 29.71 7.30 17.68
C ARG A 48 28.91 7.13 18.97
N LEU A 49 28.83 5.88 19.45
CA LEU A 49 28.12 5.49 20.67
C LEU A 49 28.99 5.69 21.92
N THR A 50 29.63 6.85 22.06
CA THR A 50 30.39 7.19 23.26
C THR A 50 29.44 7.68 24.34
N ALA A 51 29.57 7.14 25.55
CA ALA A 51 28.94 7.71 26.74
C ALA A 51 29.58 9.07 27.03
N GLY A 52 28.90 10.14 26.63
CA GLY A 52 29.29 11.52 26.89
C GLY A 52 28.24 12.25 27.69
N ALA A 53 28.62 13.39 28.26
CA ALA A 53 27.66 14.32 28.85
C ALA A 53 26.71 14.85 27.75
N PRO A 54 25.46 15.25 28.09
CA PRO A 54 24.56 15.89 27.13
C PRO A 54 25.25 17.09 26.45
N PRO A 55 24.99 17.34 25.15
CA PRO A 55 25.59 18.46 24.43
C PRO A 55 24.94 19.80 24.84
N LEU A 56 25.14 20.18 26.09
CA LEU A 56 24.61 21.38 26.71
C LEU A 56 25.77 22.27 27.15
N ILE A 57 25.64 23.57 26.93
CA ILE A 57 26.59 24.58 27.38
C ILE A 57 26.05 25.12 28.71
N GLU A 58 26.86 25.03 29.76
CA GLU A 58 26.49 25.57 31.08
C GLU A 58 26.49 27.10 31.07
N SER A 59 25.64 27.69 31.91
CA SER A 59 25.51 29.14 32.07
C SER A 59 26.87 29.79 32.39
N GLY A 60 27.31 30.70 31.53
CA GLY A 60 28.59 31.41 31.67
C GLY A 60 29.78 30.79 30.95
N GLN A 61 29.60 29.63 30.30
CA GLN A 61 30.61 29.03 29.43
C GLN A 61 30.34 29.37 27.95
N THR A 62 31.40 29.47 27.14
CA THR A 62 31.30 29.71 25.69
C THR A 62 31.45 28.43 24.87
N ALA A 63 31.87 27.34 25.49
CA ALA A 63 32.05 26.04 24.87
C ALA A 63 31.57 24.92 25.81
N PRO A 64 31.10 23.78 25.27
CA PRO A 64 30.73 22.64 26.09
C PRO A 64 31.95 21.99 26.74
N PRO A 65 31.80 21.38 27.93
CA PRO A 65 32.89 20.68 28.60
C PRO A 65 33.43 19.51 27.75
N PRO A 66 34.70 19.11 27.94
CA PRO A 66 35.27 17.97 27.21
C PRO A 66 34.51 16.69 27.56
N GLY A 67 34.23 15.86 26.54
CA GLY A 67 33.49 14.61 26.71
C GLY A 67 31.97 14.72 26.53
N VAL A 68 31.45 15.81 25.97
CA VAL A 68 30.05 15.86 25.53
C VAL A 68 29.80 15.00 24.28
N ALA A 69 28.57 14.48 24.16
CA ALA A 69 28.13 13.74 22.99
C ALA A 69 28.03 14.63 21.73
N ASN A 70 28.12 14.02 20.55
CA ASN A 70 28.01 14.75 19.29
C ASN A 70 26.58 15.28 19.08
N ALA A 71 26.41 16.60 18.98
CA ALA A 71 25.11 17.25 18.80
C ALA A 71 24.55 17.13 17.37
N LEU A 72 25.40 16.95 16.37
CA LEU A 72 25.00 16.96 14.95
C LEU A 72 24.08 15.77 14.61
N PRO A 73 24.43 14.50 14.92
CA PRO A 73 23.55 13.35 14.71
C PRO A 73 22.23 13.48 15.48
N GLN A 74 22.24 14.09 16.67
CA GLN A 74 21.05 14.28 17.49
C GLN A 74 20.06 15.24 16.83
N ALA A 75 20.56 16.37 16.31
CA ALA A 75 19.75 17.31 15.57
C ALA A 75 19.17 16.68 14.28
N LEU A 76 19.99 15.93 13.54
CA LEU A 76 19.55 15.24 12.32
C LEU A 76 18.46 14.20 12.61
N VAL A 77 18.58 13.42 13.69
CA VAL A 77 17.56 12.45 14.09
C VAL A 77 16.25 13.15 14.49
N LEU A 78 16.31 14.27 15.22
CA LEU A 78 15.09 15.03 15.57
C LEU A 78 14.35 15.51 14.32
N THR A 79 15.07 16.03 13.32
CA THR A 79 14.48 16.42 12.04
C THR A 79 13.88 15.22 11.29
N ALA A 80 14.61 14.10 11.25
CA ALA A 80 14.15 12.88 10.59
C ALA A 80 12.86 12.31 11.23
N ILE A 81 12.76 12.35 12.57
CA ILE A 81 11.56 11.91 13.31
C ILE A 81 10.34 12.75 12.93
N VAL A 82 10.47 14.08 12.85
CA VAL A 82 9.35 14.97 12.52
C VAL A 82 8.88 14.76 11.08
N ILE A 83 9.81 14.63 10.13
CA ILE A 83 9.49 14.33 8.72
C ILE A 83 8.82 12.95 8.62
N GLY A 84 9.38 11.94 9.28
CA GLY A 84 8.84 10.59 9.30
C GLY A 84 7.42 10.55 9.89
N PHE A 85 7.17 11.28 10.97
CA PHE A 85 5.83 11.40 11.56
C PHE A 85 4.84 12.06 10.60
N GLY A 86 5.22 13.14 9.92
CA GLY A 86 4.38 13.81 8.93
C GLY A 86 4.01 12.88 7.76
N LEU A 87 5.00 12.18 7.21
CA LEU A 87 4.78 11.19 6.14
C LEU A 87 3.93 10.00 6.60
N PHE A 88 4.12 9.53 7.84
CA PHE A 88 3.32 8.45 8.41
C PHE A 88 1.86 8.85 8.61
N ALA A 89 1.60 10.01 9.20
CA ALA A 89 0.25 10.54 9.36
C ALA A 89 -0.44 10.73 8.01
N PHE A 90 0.29 11.28 7.02
CA PHE A 90 -0.19 11.42 5.66
C PHE A 90 -0.51 10.07 5.00
N ALA A 91 0.39 9.09 5.09
CA ALA A 91 0.18 7.75 4.53
C ALA A 91 -1.02 7.04 5.18
N LEU A 92 -1.19 7.20 6.50
CA LEU A 92 -2.33 6.62 7.22
C LEU A 92 -3.66 7.22 6.75
N ILE A 93 -3.77 8.54 6.63
CA ILE A 93 -5.01 9.16 6.17
C ILE A 93 -5.30 8.80 4.71
N LEU A 94 -4.26 8.72 3.87
CA LEU A 94 -4.38 8.28 2.48
C LEU A 94 -4.89 6.84 2.39
N MET A 95 -4.32 5.93 3.16
CA MET A 95 -4.79 4.54 3.25
C MET A 95 -6.24 4.47 3.73
N PHE A 96 -6.59 5.22 4.78
CA PHE A 96 -7.96 5.25 5.27
C PHE A 96 -8.95 5.72 4.20
N ARG A 97 -8.57 6.75 3.44
CA ARG A 97 -9.38 7.24 2.30
C ARG A 97 -9.45 6.21 1.17
N ALA A 98 -8.34 5.58 0.82
CA ALA A 98 -8.30 4.53 -0.20
C ALA A 98 -9.21 3.35 0.19
N HIS A 99 -9.16 2.90 1.44
CA HIS A 99 -10.04 1.86 1.94
C HIS A 99 -11.51 2.27 1.92
N ALA A 100 -11.83 3.51 2.30
CA ALA A 100 -13.20 4.02 2.25
C ALA A 100 -13.77 4.06 0.82
N THR A 101 -12.91 4.20 -0.20
CA THR A 101 -13.32 4.24 -1.61
C THR A 101 -13.31 2.85 -2.27
N LEU A 102 -12.32 2.01 -1.97
CA LEU A 102 -12.08 0.73 -2.65
C LEU A 102 -12.62 -0.47 -1.87
N GLY A 103 -12.89 -0.33 -0.56
CA GLY A 103 -13.38 -1.41 0.30
C GLY A 103 -12.36 -2.52 0.60
N THR A 104 -11.12 -2.42 0.12
CA THR A 104 -10.06 -3.41 0.30
C THR A 104 -8.73 -2.76 0.73
N LEU A 105 -7.91 -3.54 1.42
CA LEU A 105 -6.52 -3.21 1.78
C LEU A 105 -5.51 -4.10 1.03
N ASP A 106 -5.98 -5.00 0.17
CA ASP A 106 -5.12 -5.82 -0.68
C ASP A 106 -4.73 -5.03 -1.93
N SER A 107 -3.44 -4.76 -2.09
CA SER A 107 -2.92 -4.00 -3.22
C SER A 107 -3.19 -4.66 -4.58
N GLU A 108 -3.38 -5.98 -4.62
CA GLU A 108 -3.71 -6.70 -5.85
C GLU A 108 -5.17 -6.48 -6.30
N GLU A 109 -6.05 -6.16 -5.35
CA GLU A 109 -7.47 -5.88 -5.60
C GLU A 109 -7.76 -4.40 -5.89
N MET A 110 -6.81 -3.50 -5.65
CA MET A 110 -6.93 -2.05 -5.89
C MET A 110 -6.87 -1.69 -7.40
N ARG A 111 -7.74 -2.29 -8.23
CA ARG A 111 -7.69 -2.25 -9.71
C ARG A 111 -8.75 -1.37 -10.37
N LEU A 112 -9.17 -0.28 -9.71
CA LEU A 112 -10.21 0.62 -10.26
C LEU A 112 -9.87 1.19 -11.65
N ALA A 113 -8.59 1.50 -11.91
CA ALA A 113 -8.14 2.06 -13.18
C ALA A 113 -7.95 1.01 -14.29
N GLU A 114 -7.80 -0.25 -13.94
CA GLU A 114 -7.58 -1.34 -14.89
C GLU A 114 -8.36 -2.57 -14.42
N PRO A 115 -9.68 -2.68 -14.64
CA PRO A 115 -10.49 -3.82 -14.19
C PRO A 115 -10.03 -5.15 -14.81
N ARG A 116 -10.26 -6.30 -14.15
CA ARG A 116 -9.82 -7.60 -14.71
C ARG A 116 -10.78 -8.02 -15.84
N PRO A 117 -10.29 -8.54 -16.98
CA PRO A 117 -11.15 -8.96 -18.09
C PRO A 117 -12.11 -10.09 -17.72
N ASP A 118 -11.70 -11.00 -16.84
CA ASP A 118 -12.48 -12.15 -16.37
C ASP A 118 -13.76 -11.76 -15.62
N LEU A 119 -13.77 -10.61 -14.93
CA LEU A 119 -14.93 -10.09 -14.21
C LEU A 119 -15.93 -9.36 -15.13
N ARG A 120 -15.53 -8.90 -16.32
CA ARG A 120 -16.46 -8.27 -17.29
C ARG A 120 -17.37 -9.29 -17.95
N ALA A 121 -16.87 -10.49 -18.20
CA ALA A 121 -17.65 -11.57 -18.80
C ALA A 121 -18.81 -12.03 -17.91
N VAL A 122 -18.68 -11.91 -16.59
CA VAL A 122 -19.73 -12.26 -15.62
C VAL A 122 -20.84 -11.20 -15.62
N ASP A 123 -20.46 -9.91 -15.65
CA ASP A 123 -21.40 -8.79 -15.73
C ASP A 123 -22.13 -8.73 -17.09
N GLU A 124 -21.44 -9.08 -18.19
CA GLU A 124 -22.04 -9.18 -19.53
C GLU A 124 -22.98 -10.39 -19.68
N ALA A 125 -22.68 -11.51 -19.02
CA ALA A 125 -23.54 -12.69 -19.00
C ALA A 125 -24.83 -12.45 -18.18
N ASP A 126 -24.73 -11.76 -17.04
CA ASP A 126 -25.89 -11.38 -16.21
C ASP A 126 -26.71 -10.21 -16.81
N ALA A 127 -26.09 -9.39 -17.67
CA ALA A 127 -26.76 -8.32 -18.41
C ALA A 127 -27.43 -8.80 -19.71
N MET A 128 -27.26 -10.07 -20.11
CA MET A 128 -27.92 -10.61 -21.28
C MET A 128 -29.39 -10.91 -20.93
N PRO A 129 -30.38 -10.22 -21.53
CA PRO A 129 -31.79 -10.44 -21.24
C PRO A 129 -32.16 -11.90 -21.56
N ALA A 130 -32.79 -12.58 -20.59
CA ALA A 130 -33.18 -13.99 -20.65
C ALA A 130 -34.21 -14.32 -21.76
N ASP A 131 -34.66 -13.30 -22.48
CA ASP A 131 -35.71 -13.30 -23.50
C ASP A 131 -35.18 -13.39 -24.94
N ALA A 132 -33.88 -13.66 -25.15
CA ALA A 132 -33.30 -13.90 -26.48
C ALA A 132 -33.33 -15.39 -26.93
N GLU A 133 -34.11 -16.26 -26.26
CA GLU A 133 -34.17 -17.71 -26.54
C GLU A 133 -35.50 -18.21 -27.12
N ASP A 134 -36.42 -17.36 -27.58
CA ASP A 134 -37.57 -17.87 -28.36
C ASP A 134 -37.27 -17.83 -29.86
N PRO A 135 -37.03 -18.98 -30.53
CA PRO A 135 -37.12 -19.01 -31.97
C PRO A 135 -38.58 -18.74 -32.33
N MET A 136 -38.80 -17.65 -33.07
CA MET A 136 -40.10 -17.31 -33.68
C MET A 136 -40.79 -18.59 -34.19
N PRO A 137 -42.04 -18.88 -33.80
CA PRO A 137 -42.73 -20.03 -34.34
C PRO A 137 -42.85 -19.82 -35.85
N ALA A 138 -42.34 -20.78 -36.61
CA ALA A 138 -42.48 -20.80 -38.06
C ALA A 138 -43.97 -20.64 -38.40
N THR A 139 -44.31 -19.54 -39.05
CA THR A 139 -45.65 -19.31 -39.58
C THR A 139 -45.90 -20.33 -40.69
N ASP A 140 -46.65 -21.38 -40.37
CA ASP A 140 -47.22 -22.32 -41.33
C ASP A 140 -48.44 -21.68 -42.00
N GLU A 141 -48.19 -20.79 -42.95
CA GLU A 141 -49.22 -20.31 -43.87
C GLU A 141 -48.61 -20.12 -45.27
N ALA A 142 -48.54 -21.21 -46.04
CA ALA A 142 -48.79 -21.22 -47.48
C ALA A 142 -48.63 -22.63 -48.03
N ALA A 143 -49.74 -23.33 -48.29
CA ALA A 143 -50.02 -24.10 -49.52
C ALA A 143 -51.07 -25.20 -49.26
N THR A 144 -52.35 -24.82 -49.29
CA THR A 144 -53.40 -25.73 -49.77
C THR A 144 -53.98 -25.13 -51.03
N ASP A 145 -53.24 -25.28 -52.13
CA ASP A 145 -53.79 -25.15 -53.48
C ASP A 145 -53.40 -26.43 -54.22
N GLU A 146 -54.18 -27.49 -54.02
CA GLU A 146 -54.29 -28.64 -54.90
C GLU A 146 -55.34 -29.61 -54.35
N ALA A 147 -56.58 -29.53 -54.86
CA ALA A 147 -57.34 -30.70 -55.24
C ALA A 147 -58.68 -30.33 -55.91
N SER A 148 -58.84 -30.90 -57.11
CA SER A 148 -60.12 -31.42 -57.61
C SER A 148 -60.99 -30.47 -58.45
N GLY A 149 -60.54 -30.24 -59.67
CA GLY A 149 -61.43 -30.43 -60.81
C GLY A 149 -61.73 -31.93 -60.95
N ALA A 150 -62.94 -32.36 -60.60
CA ALA A 150 -63.61 -33.57 -61.09
C ALA A 150 -65.00 -33.74 -60.45
N ALA A 151 -66.04 -33.10 -61.02
CA ALA A 151 -67.39 -33.69 -61.14
C ALA A 151 -68.35 -32.68 -61.80
N ARG A 152 -68.68 -32.97 -63.07
CA ARG A 152 -69.92 -32.66 -63.81
C ARG A 152 -70.51 -31.25 -63.76
#